data_AF-A0A0F6W0B6-F1
#
_entry.id   AF-A0A0F6W0B6-F1
#
_cell.length_a   1.000
_cell.length_b   1.000
_cell.length_c   1.000
_cell.angle_alpha   90.00
_cell.angle_beta   90.00
_cell.angle_gamma   90.00
#
_symmetry.space_group_name_H-M   'P 1'
#
loop_
_entity.id
_entity.type
_entity.pdbx_description
1 polymer ?
#
loop_
_entity_poly.entity_id
_entity_poly.type
_entity_poly.pdbx_seq_one_letter_code
_entity_poly.pdbx_strand_id
1 'polypeptide(L)'
;MRPEVLMNSLFALALSTPIWGFSLQPPVLGAPVVVPDVASQVRTVVVEEGYYDDDYGIDTAAEASAEARNLALMDWTRALNVTTTIAMAVTGAFGIIQFYDEYHFESEYSATPCGMGAQGDPVFDYCGDSTPVPHLIGAGVSAGALISTFIVSTQIDFDRAARRDGDWRTYETTRWIALALGILQAGAGAFLANIDRTDVLNYEDPDDFDIMQGFAVAHAALGVANVGMNLANSILLF
;
A
#
# COMPACT_ATOMS: atom_id res chain seq x y z
N MET A 1 11.80 32.48 -12.88
CA MET A 1 11.58 31.30 -12.03
C MET A 1 10.54 31.67 -10.98
N ARG A 2 9.33 31.11 -11.06
CA ARG A 2 8.20 31.47 -10.18
C ARG A 2 8.19 30.55 -8.95
N PRO A 3 8.10 31.09 -7.72
CA PRO A 3 8.20 30.32 -6.47
C PRO A 3 7.02 29.39 -6.17
N GLU A 4 6.01 29.31 -7.05
CA GLU A 4 4.76 28.60 -6.82
C GLU A 4 4.86 27.08 -7.07
N VAL A 5 5.82 26.63 -7.89
CA VAL A 5 5.97 25.19 -8.24
C VAL A 5 6.65 24.38 -7.13
N LEU A 6 7.56 25.01 -6.35
CA LEU A 6 8.23 24.37 -5.21
C LEU A 6 7.29 24.12 -4.03
N MET A 7 6.22 24.92 -3.90
CA MET A 7 5.33 24.87 -2.74
C MET A 7 4.33 23.70 -2.84
N ASN A 8 3.94 23.29 -4.05
CA ASN A 8 3.01 22.17 -4.25
C ASN A 8 3.66 20.79 -4.03
N SER A 9 4.93 20.62 -4.40
CA SER A 9 5.68 19.38 -4.19
C SER A 9 5.96 19.12 -2.70
N LEU A 10 6.25 20.17 -1.95
CA LEU A 10 6.45 20.09 -0.50
C LEU A 10 5.13 19.88 0.25
N PHE A 11 4.00 20.38 -0.27
CA PHE A 11 2.68 20.14 0.32
C PHE A 11 2.19 18.69 0.09
N ALA A 12 2.47 18.10 -1.08
CA ALA A 12 2.18 16.68 -1.34
C ALA A 12 3.05 15.74 -0.48
N LEU A 13 4.28 16.13 -0.17
CA LEU A 13 5.14 15.42 0.78
C LEU A 13 4.66 15.64 2.23
N ALA A 14 4.19 16.83 2.59
CA ALA A 14 3.69 17.17 3.93
C ALA A 14 2.28 16.61 4.24
N LEU A 15 1.48 16.32 3.22
CA LEU A 15 0.18 15.65 3.36
C LEU A 15 0.27 14.12 3.31
N SER A 16 1.36 13.56 2.79
CA SER A 16 1.62 12.11 2.82
C SER A 16 2.40 11.64 4.07
N THR A 17 3.02 12.56 4.82
CA THR A 17 3.77 12.25 6.04
C THR A 17 2.98 11.85 7.29
N PRO A 18 1.65 12.04 7.46
CA PRO A 18 0.97 11.45 8.62
C PRO A 18 0.62 9.96 8.42
N ILE A 19 0.77 9.41 7.22
CA ILE A 19 0.45 7.98 6.95
C ILE A 19 1.68 7.08 7.15
N TRP A 20 2.88 7.65 7.08
CA TRP A 20 4.14 6.94 7.29
C TRP A 20 4.82 7.50 8.53
N GLY A 21 4.68 6.81 9.66
CA GLY A 21 5.15 7.23 10.99
C GLY A 21 6.66 7.49 11.15
N PHE A 22 7.18 8.52 10.48
CA PHE A 22 8.42 9.21 10.82
C PHE A 22 8.06 10.63 11.26
N SER A 23 7.73 10.76 12.54
CA SER A 23 7.66 12.05 13.22
C SER A 23 9.09 12.61 13.34
N LEU A 24 9.52 13.42 12.38
CA LEU A 24 10.54 14.44 12.64
C LEU A 24 9.84 15.65 13.26
N GLN A 25 9.49 15.54 14.55
CA GLN A 25 9.10 16.71 15.32
C GLN A 25 10.33 17.59 15.56
N PRO A 26 10.31 18.89 15.23
CA PRO A 26 11.23 19.83 15.86
C PRO A 26 10.90 19.90 17.37
N PRO A 27 11.90 20.00 18.27
CA PRO A 27 11.63 19.99 19.69
C PRO A 27 10.97 21.31 20.08
N VAL A 28 9.69 21.29 20.41
CA VAL A 28 9.06 22.39 21.13
C VAL A 28 8.20 21.85 22.26
N LEU A 29 8.78 22.03 23.45
CA LEU A 29 8.23 21.98 24.81
C LEU A 29 6.69 22.06 24.90
N GLY A 30 6.08 21.03 25.50
CA GLY A 30 4.91 21.22 26.37
C GLY A 30 3.52 20.75 25.88
N ALA A 31 3.39 19.73 25.05
CA ALA A 31 2.08 19.12 24.77
C ALA A 31 1.83 17.85 25.60
N PRO A 32 0.63 17.68 26.19
CA PRO A 32 0.34 16.59 27.12
C PRO A 32 0.34 15.24 26.41
N VAL A 33 0.99 14.27 27.04
CA VAL A 33 0.98 12.86 26.64
C VAL A 33 -0.46 12.36 26.72
N VAL A 34 -1.09 12.12 25.57
CA VAL A 34 -2.31 11.33 25.50
C VAL A 34 -1.89 9.87 25.54
N VAL A 35 -1.85 9.31 26.74
CA VAL A 35 -1.77 7.86 26.92
C VAL A 35 -3.16 7.31 26.58
N PRO A 36 -3.32 6.42 25.59
CA PRO A 36 -4.59 5.74 25.40
C PRO A 36 -4.90 4.95 26.67
N ASP A 37 -6.03 5.26 27.29
CA ASP A 37 -6.52 4.56 28.47
C ASP A 37 -7.05 3.17 28.07
N VAL A 38 -6.14 2.20 28.05
CA VAL A 38 -6.44 0.78 27.79
C VAL A 38 -7.23 0.16 28.97
N ALA A 39 -7.45 0.89 30.08
CA ALA A 39 -8.15 0.34 31.24
C ALA A 39 -9.68 0.28 31.09
N SER A 40 -10.28 0.91 30.07
CA SER A 40 -11.75 0.99 29.94
C SER A 40 -12.43 -0.13 29.15
N GLN A 41 -11.69 -1.08 28.57
CA GLN A 41 -12.27 -2.24 27.85
C GLN A 41 -12.24 -3.56 28.63
N VAL A 42 -11.96 -3.53 29.93
CA VAL A 42 -12.19 -4.68 30.80
C VAL A 42 -13.67 -4.76 31.12
N ARG A 43 -14.43 -5.48 30.29
CA ARG A 43 -15.76 -5.96 30.65
C ARG A 43 -15.58 -7.00 31.75
N THR A 44 -15.72 -6.57 33.02
CA THR A 44 -15.74 -7.45 34.18
C THR A 44 -16.95 -8.38 34.06
N VAL A 45 -16.69 -9.62 33.64
CA VAL A 45 -17.58 -10.74 33.89
C VAL A 45 -17.45 -11.04 35.37
N VAL A 46 -18.50 -10.76 36.14
CA VAL A 46 -18.61 -11.20 37.53
C VAL A 46 -18.73 -12.72 37.49
N VAL A 47 -17.62 -13.42 37.74
CA VAL A 47 -17.60 -14.85 37.96
C VAL A 47 -17.95 -15.07 39.42
N GLU A 48 -19.07 -15.75 39.64
CA GLU A 48 -19.54 -16.21 40.94
C GLU A 48 -18.44 -17.07 41.59
N GLU A 49 -17.95 -16.64 42.77
CA GLU A 49 -16.83 -17.27 43.48
C GLU A 49 -17.15 -18.72 43.87
N GLY A 50 -16.66 -19.65 43.05
CA GLY A 50 -16.47 -21.05 43.40
C GLY A 50 -14.98 -21.31 43.62
N TYR A 51 -14.58 -21.44 44.88
CA TYR A 51 -13.24 -21.80 45.33
C TYR A 51 -12.74 -23.10 44.66
N TYR A 52 -11.81 -23.00 43.71
CA TYR A 52 -11.07 -24.12 43.12
C TYR A 52 -9.61 -23.73 42.86
N ASP A 53 -8.71 -24.47 43.51
CA ASP A 53 -7.25 -24.62 43.33
C ASP A 53 -6.60 -23.82 42.16
N ASP A 54 -6.04 -22.65 42.50
CA ASP A 54 -5.51 -21.61 41.59
C ASP A 54 -4.06 -21.86 41.10
N ASP A 55 -3.79 -22.99 40.43
CA ASP A 55 -2.50 -23.15 39.71
C ASP A 55 -2.65 -23.73 38.28
N TYR A 56 -3.85 -24.18 37.88
CA TYR A 56 -4.13 -24.68 36.52
C TYR A 56 -5.14 -23.83 35.73
N GLY A 57 -5.86 -22.91 36.37
CA GLY A 57 -6.93 -22.12 35.73
C GLY A 57 -6.45 -20.91 34.93
N ILE A 58 -5.30 -20.32 35.31
CA ILE A 58 -4.76 -19.11 34.69
C ILE A 58 -4.23 -19.39 33.28
N ASP A 59 -3.61 -20.56 33.07
CA ASP A 59 -3.02 -20.95 31.79
C ASP A 59 -4.12 -21.17 30.73
N THR A 60 -5.22 -21.84 31.11
CA THR A 60 -6.35 -22.10 30.18
C THR A 60 -7.10 -20.83 29.74
N ALA A 61 -7.30 -19.86 30.65
CA ALA A 61 -7.96 -18.60 30.31
C ALA A 61 -7.05 -17.71 29.44
N ALA A 62 -5.75 -17.68 29.72
CA ALA A 62 -4.78 -16.96 28.91
C ALA A 62 -4.63 -17.57 27.51
N GLU A 63 -4.58 -18.90 27.42
CA GLU A 63 -4.55 -19.64 26.16
C GLU A 63 -5.81 -19.38 25.33
N ALA A 64 -6.99 -19.43 25.94
CA ALA A 64 -8.26 -19.14 25.28
C ALA A 64 -8.32 -17.69 24.75
N SER A 65 -7.83 -16.72 25.54
CA SER A 65 -7.73 -15.31 25.12
C SER A 65 -6.76 -15.13 23.95
N ALA A 66 -5.59 -15.77 24.01
CA ALA A 66 -4.60 -15.73 22.93
C ALA A 66 -5.12 -16.38 21.65
N GLU A 67 -5.87 -17.47 21.76
CA GLU A 67 -6.52 -18.13 20.63
C GLU A 67 -7.60 -17.24 20.01
N ALA A 68 -8.46 -16.64 20.84
CA ALA A 68 -9.49 -15.71 20.36
C ALA A 68 -8.89 -14.49 19.65
N ARG A 69 -7.80 -13.93 20.19
CA ARG A 69 -7.05 -12.84 19.54
C ARG A 69 -6.48 -13.29 18.20
N ASN A 70 -5.86 -14.48 18.14
CA ASN A 70 -5.26 -14.98 16.91
C ASN A 70 -6.32 -15.15 15.80
N LEU A 71 -7.49 -15.66 16.16
CA LEU A 71 -8.62 -15.78 15.22
C LEU A 71 -9.10 -14.43 14.72
N ALA A 72 -9.25 -13.46 15.62
CA ALA A 72 -9.61 -12.11 15.22
C ALA A 72 -8.60 -11.51 14.24
N LEU A 73 -7.29 -11.70 14.49
CA LEU A 73 -6.23 -11.25 13.58
C LEU A 73 -6.30 -11.96 12.22
N MET A 74 -6.55 -13.27 12.20
CA MET A 74 -6.73 -14.03 10.96
C MET A 74 -7.90 -13.48 10.11
N ASP A 75 -9.04 -13.20 10.75
CA ASP A 75 -10.22 -12.65 10.07
C ASP A 75 -9.98 -11.22 9.58
N TRP A 76 -9.29 -10.38 10.37
CA TRP A 76 -8.86 -9.06 9.93
C TRP A 76 -7.89 -9.13 8.76
N THR A 77 -6.91 -10.01 8.79
CA THR A 77 -5.94 -10.19 7.70
C THR A 77 -6.63 -10.66 6.42
N ARG A 78 -7.59 -11.58 6.49
CA ARG A 78 -8.43 -11.98 5.34
C ARG A 78 -9.13 -10.79 4.70
N ALA A 79 -9.87 -10.04 5.51
CA ALA A 79 -10.64 -8.88 5.04
C ALA A 79 -9.74 -7.80 4.44
N LEU A 80 -8.63 -7.48 5.13
CA LEU A 80 -7.66 -6.51 4.67
C LEU A 80 -6.95 -6.97 3.38
N ASN A 81 -6.58 -8.24 3.25
CA ASN A 81 -5.92 -8.77 2.05
C ASN A 81 -6.82 -8.65 0.79
N VAL A 82 -8.10 -9.00 0.92
CA VAL A 82 -9.08 -8.82 -0.17
C VAL A 82 -9.22 -7.34 -0.53
N THR A 83 -9.33 -6.48 0.49
CA THR A 83 -9.46 -5.03 0.28
C THR A 83 -8.22 -4.44 -0.39
N THR A 84 -7.02 -4.85 0.04
CA THR A 84 -5.74 -4.50 -0.59
C THR A 84 -5.71 -4.93 -2.05
N THR A 85 -6.11 -6.17 -2.34
CA THR A 85 -6.13 -6.72 -3.71
C THR A 85 -7.04 -5.89 -4.62
N ILE A 86 -8.25 -5.56 -4.15
CA ILE A 86 -9.21 -4.74 -4.90
C ILE A 86 -8.65 -3.34 -5.12
N ALA A 87 -8.14 -2.68 -4.07
CA ALA A 87 -7.56 -1.35 -4.17
C ALA A 87 -6.41 -1.32 -5.18
N MET A 88 -5.52 -2.32 -5.14
CA MET A 88 -4.40 -2.44 -6.08
C MET A 88 -4.85 -2.70 -7.51
N ALA A 89 -5.88 -3.53 -7.72
CA ALA A 89 -6.42 -3.77 -9.05
C ALA A 89 -7.04 -2.50 -9.65
N VAL A 90 -7.80 -1.73 -8.85
CA VAL A 90 -8.37 -0.44 -9.29
C VAL A 90 -7.26 0.57 -9.60
N THR A 91 -6.25 0.69 -8.74
CA THR A 91 -5.09 1.56 -8.98
C THR A 91 -4.32 1.15 -10.22
N GLY A 92 -4.16 -0.15 -10.46
CA GLY A 92 -3.55 -0.68 -11.68
C GLY A 92 -4.35 -0.32 -12.93
N ALA A 93 -5.69 -0.40 -12.87
CA ALA A 93 -6.54 0.05 -13.96
C ALA A 93 -6.37 1.55 -14.24
N PHE A 94 -6.26 2.39 -13.20
CA PHE A 94 -5.94 3.81 -13.37
C PHE A 94 -4.57 4.01 -14.02
N GLY A 95 -3.56 3.22 -13.64
CA GLY A 95 -2.23 3.29 -14.26
C GLY A 95 -2.24 2.88 -15.73
N ILE A 96 -3.04 1.89 -16.11
CA ILE A 96 -3.22 1.48 -17.52
C ILE A 96 -3.91 2.58 -18.33
N ILE A 97 -4.93 3.24 -17.77
CA ILE A 97 -5.60 4.37 -18.43
C ILE A 97 -4.61 5.52 -18.61
N GLN A 98 -3.84 5.86 -17.58
CA GLN A 98 -2.79 6.88 -17.69
C GLN A 98 -1.75 6.52 -18.76
N PHE A 99 -1.29 5.26 -18.79
CA PHE A 99 -0.38 4.78 -19.83
C PHE A 99 -0.98 4.94 -21.23
N TYR A 100 -2.26 4.61 -21.41
CA TYR A 100 -2.97 4.81 -22.67
C TYR A 100 -3.00 6.28 -23.08
N ASP A 101 -3.31 7.19 -22.15
CA ASP A 101 -3.39 8.62 -22.43
C ASP A 101 -2.02 9.22 -22.79
N GLU A 102 -0.96 8.91 -22.04
CA GLU A 102 0.37 9.54 -22.15
C GLU A 102 1.30 8.89 -23.18
N TYR A 103 1.30 7.55 -23.26
CA TYR A 103 2.28 6.79 -24.03
C TYR A 103 1.66 5.96 -25.15
N HIS A 104 0.56 5.26 -24.82
CA HIS A 104 -0.02 4.23 -25.67
C HIS A 104 1.08 3.27 -26.20
N PHE A 105 0.89 2.65 -27.37
CA PHE A 105 1.94 1.93 -28.09
C PHE A 105 2.33 2.68 -29.37
N GLU A 106 2.55 3.99 -29.22
CA GLU A 106 2.98 4.86 -30.31
C GLU A 106 4.51 5.03 -30.28
N SER A 107 5.08 5.60 -31.34
CA SER A 107 6.51 5.90 -31.45
C SER A 107 6.89 7.32 -31.02
N GLU A 108 5.92 8.19 -30.78
CA GLU A 108 6.15 9.59 -30.38
C GLU A 108 4.97 10.13 -29.57
N TYR A 109 5.26 11.07 -28.67
CA TYR A 109 4.22 11.69 -27.83
C TYR A 109 3.11 12.35 -28.66
N SER A 110 3.44 13.02 -29.77
CA SER A 110 2.45 13.70 -30.63
C SER A 110 1.37 12.77 -31.22
N ALA A 111 1.62 11.47 -31.24
CA ALA A 111 0.69 10.46 -31.72
C ALA A 111 -0.20 9.87 -30.60
N THR A 112 0.01 10.24 -29.33
CA THR A 112 -0.80 9.73 -28.20
C THR A 112 -2.08 10.57 -28.01
N PRO A 113 -3.10 10.05 -27.29
CA PRO A 113 -4.29 10.82 -26.93
C PRO A 113 -3.95 12.18 -26.32
N CYS A 114 -2.96 12.24 -25.43
CA CYS A 114 -2.52 13.50 -24.85
C CYS A 114 -1.72 14.39 -25.81
N GLY A 115 -0.89 13.83 -26.70
CA GLY A 115 -0.12 14.63 -27.64
C GLY A 115 -0.92 15.17 -28.83
N MET A 116 -2.00 14.49 -29.21
CA MET A 116 -2.96 14.98 -30.21
C MET A 116 -3.84 16.13 -29.69
N GLY A 117 -3.73 16.48 -28.40
CA GLY A 117 -4.50 17.56 -27.79
C GLY A 117 -6.01 17.38 -27.99
N ALA A 118 -6.68 18.38 -28.57
CA ALA A 118 -8.13 18.35 -28.75
C ALA A 118 -8.64 17.25 -29.69
N GLN A 119 -7.77 16.58 -30.45
CA GLN A 119 -8.14 15.47 -31.33
C GLN A 119 -7.98 14.08 -30.69
N GLY A 120 -7.26 13.97 -29.57
CA GLY A 120 -6.88 12.67 -29.00
C GLY A 120 -7.84 12.07 -27.98
N ASP A 121 -8.77 12.85 -27.43
CA ASP A 121 -9.80 12.41 -26.47
C ASP A 121 -9.24 11.56 -25.30
N PRO A 122 -8.31 12.11 -24.48
CA PRO A 122 -7.75 11.39 -23.34
C PRO A 122 -8.82 11.08 -22.28
N VAL A 123 -8.72 9.91 -21.64
CA VAL A 123 -9.73 9.43 -20.71
C VAL A 123 -9.71 10.23 -19.40
N PHE A 124 -8.53 10.48 -18.83
CA PHE A 124 -8.41 11.24 -17.59
C PHE A 124 -8.09 12.73 -17.80
N ASP A 125 -7.72 13.13 -19.02
CA ASP A 125 -7.35 14.53 -19.36
C ASP A 125 -6.24 15.11 -18.45
N TYR A 126 -5.34 14.25 -17.97
CA TYR A 126 -4.11 14.64 -17.28
C TYR A 126 -2.92 14.46 -18.21
N CYS A 127 -2.63 15.48 -19.02
CA CYS A 127 -1.54 15.46 -20.00
C CYS A 127 -0.32 16.30 -19.55
N GLY A 128 0.87 15.94 -20.05
CA GLY A 128 2.13 16.64 -19.76
C GLY A 128 2.47 16.67 -18.26
N ASP A 129 2.77 17.86 -17.74
CA ASP A 129 3.18 18.04 -16.33
C ASP A 129 2.04 17.92 -15.30
N SER A 130 0.83 17.60 -15.75
CA SER A 130 -0.32 17.47 -14.85
C SER A 130 -0.24 16.18 -14.04
N THR A 131 -0.70 16.24 -12.78
CA THR A 131 -0.66 15.06 -11.90
C THR A 131 -1.89 14.19 -12.16
N PRO A 132 -1.74 12.88 -12.43
CA PRO A 132 -2.84 11.94 -12.61
C PRO A 132 -3.50 11.62 -11.26
N VAL A 133 -4.35 12.55 -10.77
CA VAL A 133 -4.91 12.52 -9.41
C VAL A 133 -5.58 11.17 -9.06
N PRO A 134 -6.40 10.55 -9.93
CA PRO A 134 -7.01 9.25 -9.62
C PRO A 134 -5.98 8.15 -9.37
N HIS A 135 -4.95 8.07 -10.22
CA HIS A 135 -3.89 7.07 -10.06
C HIS A 135 -3.06 7.33 -8.80
N LEU A 136 -2.71 8.59 -8.52
CA LEU A 136 -1.96 8.97 -7.32
C LEU A 136 -2.71 8.65 -6.02
N ILE A 137 -4.00 9.01 -5.94
CA ILE A 137 -4.84 8.69 -4.77
C ILE A 137 -4.95 7.17 -4.62
N GLY A 138 -5.21 6.46 -5.72
CA GLY A 138 -5.24 5.01 -5.75
C GLY A 138 -3.95 4.40 -5.22
N ALA A 139 -2.79 4.88 -5.66
CA ALA A 139 -1.48 4.41 -5.22
C ALA A 139 -1.29 4.61 -3.70
N GLY A 140 -1.68 5.77 -3.17
CA GLY A 140 -1.64 6.05 -1.74
C GLY A 140 -2.53 5.10 -0.91
N VAL A 141 -3.77 4.89 -1.36
CA VAL A 141 -4.72 3.96 -0.72
C VAL A 141 -4.20 2.52 -0.77
N SER A 142 -3.73 2.07 -1.93
CA SER A 142 -3.17 0.73 -2.12
C SER A 142 -1.95 0.49 -1.23
N ALA A 143 -1.03 1.46 -1.13
CA ALA A 143 0.13 1.36 -0.26
C ALA A 143 -0.30 1.26 1.21
N GLY A 144 -1.17 2.17 1.67
CA GLY A 144 -1.69 2.16 3.04
C GLY A 144 -2.38 0.85 3.40
N ALA A 145 -3.20 0.31 2.49
CA ALA A 145 -3.86 -0.98 2.66
C ALA A 145 -2.84 -2.12 2.75
N LEU A 146 -1.87 -2.19 1.83
CA LEU A 146 -0.84 -3.24 1.80
C LEU A 146 -0.03 -3.26 3.11
N ILE A 147 0.39 -2.10 3.60
CA ILE A 147 1.15 -1.97 4.86
C ILE A 147 0.30 -2.37 6.05
N SER A 148 -0.96 -1.93 6.09
CA SER A 148 -1.88 -2.27 7.17
C SER A 148 -2.10 -3.79 7.22
N THR A 149 -2.37 -4.43 6.08
CA THR A 149 -2.46 -5.89 5.95
C THR A 149 -1.19 -6.56 6.45
N PHE A 150 -0.02 -6.06 6.04
CA PHE A 150 1.26 -6.60 6.45
C PHE A 150 1.47 -6.48 7.98
N ILE A 151 1.27 -5.30 8.57
CA ILE A 151 1.43 -5.06 10.01
C ILE A 151 0.47 -5.92 10.84
N VAL A 152 -0.80 -6.06 10.43
CA VAL A 152 -1.73 -6.93 11.15
C VAL A 152 -1.27 -8.39 11.06
N SER A 153 -0.83 -8.82 9.87
CA SER A 153 -0.39 -10.20 9.66
C SER A 153 0.87 -10.57 10.47
N THR A 154 1.74 -9.62 10.83
CA THR A 154 2.92 -9.92 11.67
C THR A 154 2.57 -10.23 13.12
N GLN A 155 1.34 -9.93 13.55
CA GLN A 155 0.87 -10.21 14.90
C GLN A 155 0.22 -11.60 15.04
N ILE A 156 0.03 -12.31 13.93
CA ILE A 156 -0.54 -13.65 13.90
C ILE A 156 0.50 -14.65 14.40
N ASP A 157 0.08 -15.53 15.31
CA ASP A 157 0.80 -16.75 15.65
C ASP A 157 0.55 -17.76 14.52
N PHE A 158 1.50 -17.84 13.59
CA PHE A 158 1.42 -18.72 12.43
C PHE A 158 1.48 -20.21 12.79
N ASP A 159 2.04 -20.59 13.94
CA ASP A 159 2.01 -21.97 14.40
C ASP A 159 0.59 -22.36 14.84
N ARG A 160 -0.13 -21.45 15.52
CA ARG A 160 -1.56 -21.62 15.82
C ARG A 160 -2.42 -21.60 14.56
N ALA A 161 -2.21 -20.64 13.67
CA ALA A 161 -2.99 -20.52 12.44
C ALA A 161 -2.82 -21.76 11.55
N ALA A 162 -1.57 -22.23 11.37
CA ALA A 162 -1.25 -23.40 10.55
C ALA A 162 -1.82 -24.73 11.10
N ARG A 163 -2.05 -24.83 12.42
CA ARG A 163 -2.74 -25.99 13.02
C ARG A 163 -4.20 -26.10 12.59
N ARG A 164 -4.83 -24.98 12.23
CA ARG A 164 -6.20 -24.94 11.72
C ARG A 164 -6.25 -25.11 10.21
N ASP A 165 -5.32 -24.46 9.52
CA ASP A 165 -5.27 -24.40 8.07
C ASP A 165 -3.82 -24.19 7.61
N GLY A 166 -3.28 -25.19 6.92
CA GLY A 166 -1.87 -25.22 6.50
C GLY A 166 -1.48 -24.09 5.55
N ASP A 167 -2.44 -23.48 4.85
CA ASP A 167 -2.19 -22.41 3.88
C ASP A 167 -1.68 -21.13 4.55
N TRP A 168 -1.93 -20.95 5.85
CA TRP A 168 -1.34 -19.86 6.64
C TRP A 168 0.19 -19.90 6.67
N ARG A 169 0.82 -21.09 6.55
CA ARG A 169 2.28 -21.19 6.45
C ARG A 169 2.79 -20.68 5.11
N THR A 170 2.06 -20.96 4.04
CA THR A 170 2.36 -20.43 2.70
C THR A 170 2.17 -18.92 2.69
N TYR A 171 1.08 -18.42 3.28
CA TYR A 171 0.79 -16.99 3.43
C TYR A 171 1.88 -16.25 4.23
N GLU A 172 2.40 -16.86 5.31
CA GLU A 172 3.49 -16.30 6.13
C GLU A 172 4.71 -15.89 5.29
N THR A 173 5.04 -16.70 4.28
CA THR A 173 6.17 -16.47 3.38
C THR A 173 5.80 -15.50 2.26
N THR A 174 4.67 -15.72 1.62
CA THR A 174 4.24 -14.99 0.42
C THR A 174 3.81 -13.54 0.72
N ARG A 175 3.41 -13.21 1.95
CA ARG A 175 3.17 -11.81 2.37
C ARG A 175 4.43 -10.94 2.28
N TRP A 176 5.62 -11.51 2.48
CA TRP A 176 6.88 -10.78 2.31
C TRP A 176 7.17 -10.50 0.85
N ILE A 177 6.84 -11.44 -0.04
CA ILE A 177 6.96 -11.25 -1.49
C ILE A 177 6.01 -10.13 -1.95
N ALA A 178 4.76 -10.14 -1.47
CA ALA A 178 3.79 -9.07 -1.75
C ALA A 178 4.30 -7.70 -1.27
N LEU A 179 4.86 -7.62 -0.05
CA LEU A 179 5.45 -6.39 0.46
C LEU A 179 6.64 -5.92 -0.40
N ALA A 180 7.55 -6.83 -0.77
CA ALA A 180 8.71 -6.50 -1.59
C ALA A 180 8.29 -5.97 -2.97
N LEU A 181 7.31 -6.60 -3.62
CA LEU A 181 6.72 -6.12 -4.87
C LEU A 181 6.06 -4.73 -4.69
N GLY A 182 5.39 -4.49 -3.56
CA GLY A 182 4.84 -3.17 -3.21
C GLY A 182 5.90 -2.08 -3.08
N ILE A 183 7.01 -2.38 -2.42
CA ILE A 183 8.14 -1.45 -2.27
C ILE A 183 8.77 -1.16 -3.64
N LEU A 184 9.01 -2.19 -4.45
CA LEU A 184 9.55 -2.03 -5.80
C LEU A 184 8.61 -1.21 -6.68
N GLN A 185 7.29 -1.45 -6.60
CA GLN A 185 6.29 -0.68 -7.34
C GLN A 185 6.35 0.80 -6.95
N ALA A 186 6.32 1.10 -5.66
CA ALA A 186 6.39 2.48 -5.16
C ALA A 186 7.71 3.16 -5.56
N GLY A 187 8.83 2.44 -5.47
CA GLY A 187 10.15 2.92 -5.88
C GLY A 187 10.22 3.22 -7.39
N ALA A 188 9.71 2.33 -8.23
CA ALA A 188 9.64 2.53 -9.67
C ALA A 188 8.75 3.72 -10.05
N GLY A 189 7.60 3.89 -9.38
CA GLY A 189 6.73 5.05 -9.59
C GLY A 189 7.39 6.36 -9.18
N ALA A 190 8.08 6.37 -8.03
CA ALA A 190 8.84 7.53 -7.57
C ALA A 190 10.02 7.86 -8.51
N PHE A 191 10.69 6.84 -9.05
CA PHE A 191 11.75 7.02 -10.04
C PHE A 191 11.19 7.66 -11.32
N LEU A 192 10.14 7.08 -11.91
CA LEU A 192 9.46 7.62 -13.09
C LEU A 192 9.00 9.07 -12.91
N ALA A 193 8.39 9.39 -11.76
CA ALA A 193 7.91 10.73 -11.47
C ALA A 193 9.02 11.79 -11.26
N ASN A 194 10.28 11.38 -11.18
CA ASN A 194 11.42 12.28 -10.94
C ASN A 194 12.56 12.11 -11.94
N ILE A 195 12.38 11.29 -12.98
CA ILE A 195 13.46 10.93 -13.89
C ILE A 195 14.03 12.16 -14.61
N ASP A 196 13.16 13.10 -15.03
CA ASP A 196 13.53 14.38 -15.65
C ASP A 196 14.30 15.31 -14.71
N ARG A 197 14.23 15.08 -13.39
CA ARG A 197 14.92 15.90 -12.38
C ARG A 197 16.25 15.30 -11.96
N THR A 198 16.44 14.02 -12.23
CA THR A 198 17.66 13.31 -11.92
C THR A 198 18.45 13.27 -13.21
N ASP A 199 19.55 14.02 -13.32
CA ASP A 199 20.49 14.01 -14.46
C ASP A 199 21.08 12.61 -14.78
N VAL A 200 20.56 11.55 -14.17
CA VAL A 200 20.92 10.14 -14.28
C VAL A 200 20.83 9.62 -15.71
N LEU A 201 19.94 10.16 -16.54
CA LEU A 201 19.77 9.69 -17.93
C LEU A 201 20.22 10.68 -19.03
N ASN A 202 20.73 11.88 -18.69
CA ASN A 202 21.09 12.90 -19.70
C ASN A 202 19.96 13.13 -20.74
N TYR A 203 18.79 13.49 -20.22
CA TYR A 203 17.53 13.67 -20.94
C TYR A 203 17.55 14.94 -21.81
N GLU A 204 18.24 14.90 -22.96
CA GLU A 204 18.32 16.00 -23.93
C GLU A 204 17.85 15.60 -25.35
N ASP A 205 17.45 14.34 -25.59
CA ASP A 205 17.23 13.81 -26.95
C ASP A 205 15.77 13.37 -27.20
N PRO A 206 15.11 13.77 -28.31
CA PRO A 206 13.78 13.27 -28.70
C PRO A 206 13.62 11.75 -28.84
N ASP A 207 14.70 10.96 -28.78
CA ASP A 207 14.67 9.49 -28.70
C ASP A 207 14.22 8.94 -27.31
N ASP A 208 13.98 9.82 -26.33
CA ASP A 208 13.66 9.43 -24.94
C ASP A 208 12.23 8.89 -24.74
N PHE A 209 11.32 9.08 -25.70
CA PHE A 209 9.93 8.61 -25.57
C PHE A 209 9.81 7.09 -25.46
N ASP A 210 10.57 6.35 -26.28
CA ASP A 210 10.58 4.88 -26.26
C ASP A 210 11.14 4.33 -24.93
N ILE A 211 12.14 5.00 -24.37
CA ILE A 211 12.73 4.64 -23.07
C ILE A 211 11.69 4.82 -21.96
N MET A 212 11.01 5.96 -21.95
CA MET A 212 9.97 6.28 -20.97
C MET A 212 8.76 5.36 -21.08
N GLN A 213 8.29 5.08 -22.30
CA GLN A 213 7.26 4.08 -22.56
C GLN A 213 7.71 2.69 -22.05
N GLY A 214 8.96 2.30 -22.30
CA GLY A 214 9.54 1.06 -21.80
C GLY A 214 9.54 0.95 -20.27
N PHE A 215 9.95 2.01 -19.57
CA PHE A 215 9.88 2.04 -18.10
C PHE A 215 8.44 2.03 -17.59
N ALA A 216 7.51 2.72 -18.26
CA ALA A 216 6.09 2.71 -17.90
C ALA A 216 5.48 1.31 -18.06
N VAL A 217 5.81 0.58 -19.14
CA VAL A 217 5.42 -0.83 -19.32
C VAL A 217 6.02 -1.72 -18.24
N ALA A 218 7.31 -1.55 -17.90
CA ALA A 218 7.95 -2.30 -16.83
C ALA A 218 7.29 -2.04 -15.46
N HIS A 219 6.94 -0.78 -15.18
CA HIS A 219 6.20 -0.38 -13.99
C HIS A 219 4.80 -0.97 -13.94
N ALA A 220 4.08 -1.01 -15.07
CA ALA A 220 2.77 -1.65 -15.17
C ALA A 220 2.86 -3.16 -14.96
N ALA A 221 3.87 -3.82 -15.55
CA ALA A 221 4.11 -5.26 -15.38
C ALA A 221 4.40 -5.64 -13.92
N LEU A 222 5.20 -4.82 -13.23
CA LEU A 222 5.44 -4.97 -11.79
C LEU A 222 4.14 -4.79 -10.98
N GLY A 223 3.28 -3.86 -11.38
CA GLY A 223 1.97 -3.64 -10.76
C GLY A 223 1.06 -4.86 -10.91
N VAL A 224 1.01 -5.45 -12.10
CA VAL A 224 0.27 -6.69 -12.38
C VAL A 224 0.81 -7.85 -11.55
N ALA A 225 2.14 -8.02 -11.48
CA ALA A 225 2.76 -9.06 -10.66
C ALA A 225 2.38 -8.90 -9.17
N ASN A 226 2.35 -7.66 -8.68
CA ASN A 226 1.99 -7.35 -7.31
C ASN A 226 0.51 -7.63 -7.01
N VAL A 227 -0.40 -7.25 -7.92
CA VAL A 227 -1.84 -7.61 -7.82
C VAL A 227 -2.01 -9.13 -7.84
N GLY A 228 -1.31 -9.84 -8.73
CA GLY A 228 -1.34 -11.29 -8.82
C GLY A 228 -0.89 -11.98 -7.53
N MET A 229 0.17 -11.47 -6.90
CA MET A 229 0.64 -11.98 -5.61
C MET A 229 -0.38 -11.75 -4.49
N ASN A 230 -1.02 -10.58 -4.45
CA ASN A 230 -2.06 -10.30 -3.45
C ASN A 230 -3.33 -11.13 -3.69
N LEU A 231 -3.70 -11.37 -4.95
CA LEU A 231 -4.80 -12.26 -5.31
C LEU A 231 -4.49 -13.71 -4.89
N ALA A 232 -3.29 -14.21 -5.15
CA ALA A 232 -2.88 -15.54 -4.71
C ALA A 232 -2.90 -15.64 -3.17
N ASN A 233 -2.48 -14.60 -2.45
CA ASN A 233 -2.62 -14.53 -1.00
C ASN A 233 -4.08 -14.54 -0.55
N SER A 234 -4.96 -13.81 -1.25
CA SER A 234 -6.40 -13.85 -0.96
C SER A 234 -6.96 -15.26 -1.14
N ILE A 235 -6.56 -15.99 -2.19
CA ILE A 235 -7.00 -17.37 -2.41
C ILE A 235 -6.51 -18.30 -1.30
N LEU A 236 -5.25 -18.18 -0.86
CA LEU A 236 -4.71 -18.99 0.24
C LEU A 236 -5.43 -18.78 1.58
N LEU A 237 -6.09 -17.63 1.75
CA LEU A 237 -6.71 -17.28 3.03
C LEU A 237 -8.19 -17.71 3.13
N PHE A 238 -8.81 -18.21 2.06
CA PHE A 238 -10.24 -18.54 1.96
C PHE A 238 -10.50 -19.94 1.37
#